data_AF-A0AAT9T0N2-F1
#
_entry.id   AF-A0AAT9T0N2-F1
#
_cell.length_a   1.000
_cell.length_b   1.000
_cell.length_c   1.000
_cell.angle_alpha   90.00
_cell.angle_beta   90.00
_cell.angle_gamma   90.00
#
_symmetry.space_group_name_H-M   'P 1'
#
loop_
_entity.id
_entity.type
_entity.pdbx_description
1 polymer ?
#
loop_
_entity_poly.entity_id
_entity_poly.type
_entity_poly.pdbx_seq_one_letter_code
_entity_poly.pdbx_strand_id
1 'polypeptide(L)'
;MRSVLIVSAFLLGFAATAQAQTAAPAKPTSATAVAATSDEPIPRTERAKARQDCVSENVALSGDDLRAAMRLCMQAKFPGVRLYAQDGVTRDGKPTAVAARTACKDEVDARKLEGPERVAALTACFNAKRPDLAQRSECRKDARAKGLDGADLRKAVDACAREVKG
;
A
#
# COMPACT_ATOMS: atom_id res chain seq x y z
N MET A 1 21.93 -57.69 -6.78
CA MET A 1 21.42 -58.86 -6.02
C MET A 1 21.10 -58.35 -4.62
N ARG A 2 19.92 -58.38 -4.01
CA ARG A 2 18.68 -59.17 -4.14
C ARG A 2 17.50 -58.29 -3.67
N SER A 3 16.34 -58.50 -4.27
CA SER A 3 15.03 -57.90 -3.97
C SER A 3 14.41 -58.44 -2.68
N VAL A 4 13.58 -57.65 -1.98
CA VAL A 4 12.37 -58.15 -1.30
C VAL A 4 11.26 -57.09 -1.38
N LEU A 5 10.20 -57.43 -2.10
CA LEU A 5 8.88 -56.79 -2.09
C LEU A 5 8.06 -57.39 -0.94
N ILE A 6 7.35 -56.57 -0.17
CA ILE A 6 6.21 -57.04 0.64
C ILE A 6 5.02 -56.14 0.35
N VAL A 7 4.12 -56.68 -0.47
CA VAL A 7 2.73 -56.28 -0.61
C VAL A 7 1.94 -57.03 0.47
N SER A 8 1.11 -56.34 1.23
CA SER A 8 0.04 -56.98 2.01
C SER A 8 -1.16 -56.04 2.06
N ALA A 9 -2.12 -56.33 1.19
CA ALA A 9 -3.49 -55.90 1.32
C ALA A 9 -4.15 -56.71 2.44
N PHE A 10 -4.97 -56.06 3.27
CA PHE A 10 -6.09 -56.73 3.91
C PHE A 10 -7.32 -55.84 3.85
N LEU A 11 -8.40 -56.45 3.38
CA LEU A 11 -9.69 -55.92 3.01
C LEU A 11 -10.69 -56.04 4.17
N LEU A 12 -11.77 -55.26 4.04
CA LEU A 12 -13.13 -55.48 4.54
C LEU A 12 -13.46 -55.15 6.00
N GLY A 13 -14.57 -54.41 6.17
CA GLY A 13 -15.27 -54.29 7.45
C GLY A 13 -16.35 -53.22 7.48
N PHE A 14 -17.49 -53.49 6.83
CA PHE A 14 -18.75 -52.74 6.94
C PHE A 14 -19.21 -52.49 8.39
N ALA A 15 -19.76 -51.31 8.67
CA ALA A 15 -21.05 -51.16 9.38
C ALA A 15 -21.49 -49.70 9.37
N ALA A 16 -22.62 -49.44 8.70
CA ALA A 16 -23.38 -48.22 8.84
C ALA A 16 -24.10 -48.22 10.20
N THR A 17 -24.02 -47.12 10.94
CA THR A 17 -25.02 -46.77 11.95
C THR A 17 -25.48 -45.35 11.67
N ALA A 18 -26.69 -45.26 11.11
CA ALA A 18 -27.48 -44.04 11.14
C ALA A 18 -27.86 -43.76 12.60
N GLN A 19 -27.58 -42.55 13.08
CA GLN A 19 -28.21 -42.03 14.29
C GLN A 19 -28.52 -40.56 14.08
N ALA A 20 -29.82 -40.30 13.98
CA ALA A 20 -30.40 -38.98 13.84
C ALA A 20 -30.72 -38.39 15.22
N GLN A 21 -30.85 -37.05 15.25
CA GLN A 21 -31.48 -36.19 16.27
C GLN A 21 -30.58 -35.90 17.49
N THR A 22 -30.25 -34.67 17.88
CA THR A 22 -30.99 -33.41 17.86
C THR A 22 -29.99 -32.24 17.91
N ALA A 23 -30.06 -31.29 16.98
CA ALA A 23 -29.28 -30.05 17.05
C ALA A 23 -30.20 -28.91 17.53
N ALA A 24 -29.85 -28.31 18.67
CA ALA A 24 -30.48 -27.12 19.21
C ALA A 24 -30.35 -25.92 18.23
N PRO A 25 -31.30 -24.98 18.20
CA PRO A 25 -31.17 -23.80 17.36
C PRO A 25 -30.15 -22.85 18.00
N ALA A 26 -28.92 -22.87 17.49
CA ALA A 26 -27.97 -21.80 17.75
C ALA A 26 -28.47 -20.54 17.02
N LYS A 27 -28.83 -19.51 17.79
CA LYS A 27 -29.10 -18.16 17.30
C LYS A 27 -27.97 -17.72 16.37
N PRO A 28 -28.26 -17.16 15.17
CA PRO A 28 -27.22 -16.57 14.36
C PRO A 28 -26.67 -15.37 15.12
N THR A 29 -25.45 -15.51 15.64
CA THR A 29 -24.67 -14.38 16.11
C THR A 29 -24.35 -13.58 14.86
N SER A 30 -24.96 -12.41 14.76
CA SER A 30 -24.68 -11.42 13.72
C SER A 30 -23.18 -11.20 13.70
N ALA A 31 -22.50 -11.80 12.72
CA ALA A 31 -21.16 -11.39 12.35
C ALA A 31 -21.31 -9.93 11.92
N THR A 32 -20.88 -9.03 12.79
CA THR A 32 -20.68 -7.62 12.45
C THR A 32 -19.63 -7.63 11.36
N ALA A 33 -20.07 -7.73 10.11
CA ALA A 33 -19.31 -7.37 8.95
C ALA A 33 -18.95 -5.90 9.16
N VAL A 34 -17.74 -5.67 9.68
CA VAL A 34 -17.10 -4.37 9.59
C VAL A 34 -17.14 -4.04 8.11
N ALA A 35 -18.01 -3.10 7.76
CA ALA A 35 -18.20 -2.64 6.39
C ALA A 35 -16.82 -2.35 5.81
N ALA A 36 -16.40 -3.22 4.90
CA ALA A 36 -15.29 -2.93 4.01
C ALA A 36 -15.69 -1.64 3.32
N THR A 37 -14.97 -0.56 3.59
CA THR A 37 -15.09 0.67 2.82
C THR A 37 -14.85 0.29 1.36
N SER A 38 -15.94 0.22 0.60
CA SER A 38 -16.01 -0.25 -0.79
C SER A 38 -15.42 0.75 -1.78
N ASP A 39 -14.44 1.53 -1.34
CA ASP A 39 -13.78 2.60 -2.07
C ASP A 39 -12.27 2.33 -2.27
N GLU A 40 -11.76 1.18 -1.80
CA GLU A 40 -10.42 0.72 -2.16
C GLU A 40 -10.50 0.03 -3.53
N PRO A 41 -9.85 0.55 -4.59
CA PRO A 41 -9.96 0.00 -5.94
C PRO A 41 -9.51 -1.46 -6.08
N ILE A 42 -8.77 -1.97 -5.10
CA ILE A 42 -8.26 -3.35 -5.06
C ILE A 42 -8.36 -3.88 -3.62
N PRO A 43 -9.12 -4.97 -3.37
CA PRO A 43 -9.19 -5.61 -2.06
C PRO A 43 -7.81 -6.00 -1.51
N ARG A 44 -7.62 -5.86 -0.19
CA ARG A 44 -6.33 -6.12 0.47
C ARG A 44 -5.83 -7.55 0.26
N THR A 45 -6.75 -8.52 0.27
CA THR A 45 -6.46 -9.94 0.04
C THR A 45 -5.94 -10.19 -1.37
N GLU A 46 -6.58 -9.59 -2.37
CA GLU A 46 -6.13 -9.68 -3.77
C GLU A 46 -4.77 -9.03 -3.97
N ARG A 47 -4.55 -7.85 -3.38
CA ARG A 47 -3.24 -7.19 -3.41
C ARG A 47 -2.15 -8.04 -2.73
N ALA A 48 -2.48 -8.75 -1.65
CA ALA A 48 -1.54 -9.62 -0.95
C ALA A 48 -1.18 -10.85 -1.79
N LYS A 49 -2.18 -11.49 -2.43
CA LYS A 49 -1.96 -12.61 -3.35
C LYS A 49 -1.10 -12.19 -4.55
N ALA A 50 -1.42 -11.07 -5.19
CA ALA A 50 -0.63 -10.55 -6.31
C ALA A 50 0.84 -10.29 -5.92
N ARG A 51 1.11 -9.84 -4.68
CA ARG A 51 2.49 -9.70 -4.19
C ARG A 51 3.21 -11.04 -4.07
N GLN A 52 2.53 -12.07 -3.58
CA GLN A 52 3.12 -13.41 -3.48
C GLN A 52 3.44 -13.97 -4.88
N ASP A 53 2.50 -13.83 -5.82
CA ASP A 53 2.68 -14.23 -7.21
C ASP A 53 3.85 -13.47 -7.87
N CYS A 54 3.93 -12.15 -7.68
CA CYS A 54 5.04 -11.37 -8.23
C CYS A 54 6.40 -11.73 -7.61
N VAL A 55 6.45 -12.08 -6.32
CA VAL A 55 7.69 -12.54 -5.69
C VAL A 55 8.11 -13.90 -6.26
N SER A 56 7.17 -14.83 -6.44
CA SER A 56 7.47 -16.16 -7.01
C SER A 56 7.91 -16.07 -8.47
N GLU A 57 7.37 -15.12 -9.24
CA GLU A 57 7.78 -14.84 -10.63
C GLU A 57 9.17 -14.20 -10.74
N ASN A 58 9.69 -13.58 -9.67
CA ASN A 58 10.94 -12.79 -9.68
C ASN A 58 12.00 -13.31 -8.69
N VAL A 59 11.95 -14.60 -8.31
CA VAL A 59 12.84 -15.21 -7.30
C VAL A 59 14.34 -15.11 -7.60
N ALA A 60 14.71 -14.93 -8.87
CA ALA A 60 16.10 -14.81 -9.30
C ALA A 60 16.67 -13.38 -9.16
N LEU A 61 15.81 -12.37 -8.94
CA LEU A 61 16.23 -10.98 -8.82
C LEU A 61 16.47 -10.61 -7.35
N SER A 62 17.33 -9.61 -7.13
CA SER A 62 17.55 -9.03 -5.81
C SER A 62 17.76 -7.51 -5.90
N GLY A 63 17.80 -6.85 -4.74
CA GLY A 63 18.11 -5.42 -4.66
C GLY A 63 17.16 -4.53 -5.48
N ASP A 64 17.75 -3.64 -6.28
CA ASP A 64 17.03 -2.66 -7.08
C ASP A 64 16.29 -3.29 -8.26
N ASP A 65 16.86 -4.34 -8.87
CA ASP A 65 16.25 -5.06 -9.99
C ASP A 65 14.96 -5.77 -9.55
N LEU A 66 14.99 -6.44 -8.39
CA LEU A 66 13.78 -7.03 -7.80
C LEU A 66 12.74 -5.95 -7.52
N ARG A 67 13.15 -4.79 -6.99
CA ARG A 67 12.23 -3.70 -6.67
C ARG A 67 11.57 -3.14 -7.93
N ALA A 68 12.33 -2.99 -9.02
CA ALA A 68 11.81 -2.55 -10.31
C ALA A 68 10.83 -3.58 -10.91
N ALA A 69 11.24 -4.86 -10.95
CA ALA A 69 10.42 -5.94 -11.48
C ALA A 69 9.13 -6.14 -10.68
N MET A 70 9.19 -6.07 -9.34
CA MET A 70 8.01 -6.11 -8.47
C MET A 70 7.03 -4.98 -8.77
N ARG A 71 7.49 -3.76 -9.06
CA ARG A 71 6.60 -2.63 -9.41
C ARG A 71 5.91 -2.87 -10.75
N LEU A 72 6.64 -3.36 -11.75
CA LEU A 72 6.08 -3.68 -13.06
C LEU A 72 5.06 -4.82 -12.97
N CYS A 73 5.42 -5.93 -12.31
CA CYS A 73 4.52 -7.06 -12.11
C CYS A 73 3.24 -6.64 -11.37
N MET A 74 3.38 -5.93 -10.24
CA MET A 74 2.23 -5.46 -9.47
C MET A 74 1.33 -4.54 -10.29
N GLN A 75 1.89 -3.61 -11.07
CA GLN A 75 1.10 -2.74 -11.93
C GLN A 75 0.39 -3.52 -13.06
N ALA A 76 1.03 -4.56 -13.61
CA ALA A 76 0.46 -5.41 -14.65
C ALA A 76 -0.71 -6.28 -14.14
N LYS A 77 -0.69 -6.72 -12.88
CA LYS A 77 -1.80 -7.46 -12.25
C LYS A 77 -3.08 -6.61 -12.10
N PHE A 78 -2.97 -5.27 -12.16
CA PHE A 78 -4.09 -4.34 -11.99
C PHE A 78 -4.07 -3.22 -13.05
N PRO A 79 -4.32 -3.54 -14.34
CA PRO A 79 -4.12 -2.60 -15.45
C PRO A 79 -5.06 -1.38 -15.42
N GLY A 80 -6.20 -1.48 -14.74
CA GLY A 80 -7.15 -0.37 -14.56
C GLY A 80 -6.86 0.54 -13.35
N VAL A 81 -5.85 0.23 -12.53
CA VAL A 81 -5.57 0.96 -11.29
C VAL A 81 -4.12 1.41 -11.28
N ARG A 82 -3.90 2.73 -11.22
CA ARG A 82 -2.55 3.28 -11.01
C ARG A 82 -2.10 3.02 -9.57
N LEU A 83 -1.22 2.03 -9.38
CA LEU A 83 -0.69 1.65 -8.08
C LEU A 83 0.51 2.49 -7.67
N TYR A 84 1.33 2.87 -8.64
CA TYR A 84 2.56 3.60 -8.42
C TYR A 84 2.54 4.92 -9.19
N ALA A 85 3.33 5.87 -8.72
CA ALA A 85 3.62 7.04 -9.53
C ALA A 85 4.33 6.63 -10.83
N GLN A 86 3.90 7.21 -11.94
CA GLN A 86 4.42 6.99 -13.28
C GLN A 86 4.57 8.34 -13.96
N ASP A 87 5.64 8.51 -14.74
CA ASP A 87 5.93 9.73 -15.50
C ASP A 87 5.89 11.01 -14.65
N GLY A 88 6.38 10.91 -13.42
CA GLY A 88 6.42 12.05 -12.49
C GLY A 88 5.07 12.42 -11.89
N VAL A 89 4.00 11.65 -12.10
CA VAL A 89 2.64 11.92 -11.61
C VAL A 89 2.20 10.83 -10.63
N THR A 90 1.55 11.24 -9.54
CA THR A 90 0.97 10.35 -8.53
C THR A 90 -0.35 9.72 -9.02
N ARG A 91 -0.92 8.84 -8.19
CA ARG A 91 -2.25 8.27 -8.47
C ARG A 91 -3.32 9.34 -8.60
N ASP A 92 -3.26 10.37 -7.76
CA ASP A 92 -4.27 11.42 -7.67
C ASP A 92 -4.05 12.55 -8.71
N GLY A 93 -3.27 12.28 -9.78
CA GLY A 93 -2.99 13.25 -10.85
C GLY A 93 -2.02 14.39 -10.49
N LYS A 94 -1.59 14.49 -9.23
CA LYS A 94 -0.65 15.52 -8.77
C LYS A 94 0.80 15.15 -9.14
N PRO A 95 1.69 16.12 -9.43
CA PRO A 95 3.10 15.83 -9.65
C PRO A 95 3.72 15.18 -8.41
N THR A 96 4.64 14.25 -8.58
CA THR A 96 5.44 13.70 -7.47
C THR A 96 6.28 14.80 -6.82
N ALA A 97 6.73 14.59 -5.58
CA ALA A 97 7.58 15.58 -4.91
C ALA A 97 8.89 15.84 -5.69
N VAL A 98 9.44 14.80 -6.34
CA VAL A 98 10.62 14.93 -7.19
C VAL A 98 10.29 15.76 -8.44
N ALA A 99 9.24 15.40 -9.19
CA ALA A 99 8.83 16.14 -10.38
C ALA A 99 8.50 17.62 -10.07
N ALA A 100 7.80 17.88 -8.95
CA ALA A 100 7.49 19.24 -8.52
C ALA A 100 8.76 20.02 -8.16
N ARG A 101 9.73 19.41 -7.48
CA ARG A 101 11.03 20.06 -7.18
C ARG A 101 11.83 20.34 -8.44
N THR A 102 11.88 19.42 -9.39
CA THR A 102 12.57 19.63 -10.67
C THR A 102 11.92 20.79 -11.43
N ALA A 103 10.61 20.77 -11.61
CA ALA A 103 9.89 21.87 -12.27
C ALA A 103 10.11 23.22 -11.56
N CYS A 104 10.04 23.26 -10.23
CA CYS A 104 10.31 24.48 -9.48
C CYS A 104 11.76 24.95 -9.57
N LYS A 105 12.70 24.00 -9.63
CA LYS A 105 14.11 24.33 -9.83
C LYS A 105 14.31 24.97 -11.20
N ASP A 106 13.75 24.40 -12.26
CA ASP A 106 13.85 24.94 -13.62
C ASP A 106 13.26 26.36 -13.71
N GLU A 107 12.09 26.58 -13.10
CA GLU A 107 11.44 27.91 -13.03
C GLU A 107 12.27 28.95 -12.27
N VAL A 108 12.90 28.57 -11.15
CA VAL A 108 13.70 29.48 -10.34
C VAL A 108 15.08 29.73 -10.95
N ASP A 109 15.70 28.70 -11.52
CA ASP A 109 17.00 28.81 -12.17
C ASP A 109 16.89 29.71 -13.43
N ALA A 110 15.76 29.68 -14.15
CA ALA A 110 15.46 30.61 -15.24
C ALA A 110 15.43 32.08 -14.79
N ARG A 111 15.09 32.33 -13.52
CA ARG A 111 15.05 33.68 -12.91
C ARG A 111 16.39 34.12 -12.33
N LYS A 112 17.40 33.25 -12.33
CA LYS A 112 18.76 33.51 -11.78
C LYS A 112 18.75 34.09 -10.36
N LEU A 113 17.79 33.68 -9.53
CA LEU A 113 17.71 34.09 -8.13
C LEU A 113 18.82 33.41 -7.33
N GLU A 114 19.36 34.12 -6.34
CA GLU A 114 20.41 33.59 -5.45
C GLU A 114 20.05 33.76 -3.97
N GLY A 115 20.79 33.04 -3.12
CA GLY A 115 20.70 33.16 -1.66
C GLY A 115 19.27 32.96 -1.11
N PRO A 116 18.83 33.79 -0.15
CA PRO A 116 17.55 33.62 0.53
C PRO A 116 16.34 33.79 -0.41
N GLU A 117 16.44 34.64 -1.42
CA GLU A 117 15.36 34.86 -2.40
C GLU A 117 15.11 33.59 -3.24
N ARG A 118 16.19 32.89 -3.61
CA ARG A 118 16.09 31.60 -4.30
C ARG A 118 15.34 30.58 -3.46
N VAL A 119 15.67 30.47 -2.17
CA VAL A 119 15.03 29.53 -1.25
C VAL A 119 13.54 29.87 -1.06
N ALA A 120 13.21 31.16 -0.91
CA ALA A 120 11.83 31.61 -0.80
C ALA A 120 11.03 31.28 -2.07
N ALA A 121 11.61 31.52 -3.25
CA ALA A 121 10.97 31.21 -4.53
C ALA A 121 10.76 29.71 -4.74
N LEU A 122 11.75 28.87 -4.42
CA LEU A 122 11.62 27.41 -4.48
C LEU A 122 10.54 26.89 -3.53
N THR A 123 10.50 27.43 -2.32
CA THR A 123 9.51 27.04 -1.30
C THR A 123 8.10 27.45 -1.73
N ALA A 124 7.93 28.68 -2.21
CA ALA A 124 6.65 29.17 -2.71
C ALA A 124 6.16 28.34 -3.91
N CYS A 125 7.03 28.07 -4.88
CA CYS A 125 6.69 27.23 -6.02
C CYS A 125 6.28 25.81 -5.61
N PHE A 126 7.06 25.17 -4.72
CA PHE A 126 6.76 23.81 -4.28
C PHE A 126 5.43 23.75 -3.51
N ASN A 127 5.17 24.72 -2.63
CA ASN A 127 3.93 24.80 -1.86
C ASN A 127 2.72 25.04 -2.76
N ALA A 128 2.87 25.83 -3.84
CA ALA A 128 1.82 26.04 -4.82
C ALA A 128 1.52 24.76 -5.63
N LYS A 129 2.54 24.00 -6.04
CA LYS A 129 2.34 22.75 -6.79
C LYS A 129 1.89 21.58 -5.91
N ARG A 130 2.28 21.56 -4.63
CA ARG A 130 1.99 20.49 -3.66
C ARG A 130 1.53 21.04 -2.31
N PRO A 131 0.36 21.70 -2.27
CA PRO A 131 -0.20 22.23 -1.02
C PRO A 131 -0.48 21.12 0.00
N ASP A 132 -0.79 19.91 -0.47
CA ASP A 132 -1.00 18.73 0.36
C ASP A 132 0.25 18.31 1.15
N LEU A 133 1.44 18.47 0.56
CA LEU A 133 2.71 18.17 1.25
C LEU A 133 3.14 19.31 2.17
N ALA A 134 2.90 20.56 1.74
CA ALA A 134 3.16 21.73 2.57
C ALA A 134 2.35 21.64 3.88
N GLN A 135 1.05 21.36 3.77
CA GLN A 135 0.17 21.19 4.92
C GLN A 135 0.62 20.03 5.82
N ARG A 136 0.93 18.86 5.25
CA ARG A 136 1.46 17.73 6.04
C ARG A 136 2.77 18.07 6.76
N SER A 137 3.57 18.98 6.21
CA SER A 137 4.78 19.45 6.86
C SER A 137 4.47 20.34 8.06
N GLU A 138 3.48 21.23 7.96
CA GLU A 138 2.99 22.04 9.09
C GLU A 138 2.38 21.17 10.18
N CYS A 139 1.50 20.23 9.83
CA CYS A 139 0.95 19.24 10.78
C CYS A 139 2.05 18.50 11.55
N ARG A 140 3.18 18.20 10.89
CA ARG A 140 4.33 17.54 11.53
C ARG A 140 5.07 18.48 12.46
N LYS A 141 5.23 19.76 12.11
CA LYS A 141 5.85 20.75 13.00
C LYS A 141 5.02 20.94 14.26
N ASP A 142 3.71 21.10 14.13
CA ASP A 142 2.80 21.28 15.26
C ASP A 142 2.78 20.05 16.18
N ALA A 143 2.71 18.85 15.60
CA ALA A 143 2.76 17.62 16.37
C ALA A 143 4.10 17.44 17.13
N ARG A 144 5.22 17.83 16.50
CA ARG A 144 6.53 17.83 17.17
C ARG A 144 6.63 18.89 18.26
N ALA A 145 6.04 20.07 18.07
CA ALA A 145 5.97 21.11 19.10
C ALA A 145 5.18 20.64 20.33
N LYS A 146 4.22 19.71 20.14
CA LYS A 146 3.50 19.02 21.21
C LYS A 146 4.28 17.85 21.85
N GLY A 147 5.54 17.63 21.44
CA GLY A 147 6.38 16.56 21.96
C GLY A 147 6.04 15.17 21.41
N LEU A 148 5.20 15.05 20.37
CA LEU A 148 4.84 13.75 19.80
C LEU A 148 5.94 13.18 18.91
N ASP A 149 6.19 11.89 19.05
CA ASP A 149 7.15 11.14 18.24
C ASP A 149 6.59 9.80 17.74
N GLY A 150 7.42 9.03 17.03
CA GLY A 150 7.12 7.64 16.69
C GLY A 150 5.75 7.41 16.02
N ALA A 151 4.93 6.57 16.63
CA ALA A 151 3.60 6.22 16.14
C ALA A 151 2.58 7.35 16.37
N ASP A 152 2.70 8.08 17.46
CA ASP A 152 1.74 9.12 17.83
C ASP A 152 1.92 10.38 16.98
N LEU A 153 3.14 10.69 16.57
CA LEU A 153 3.41 11.68 15.53
C LEU A 153 2.71 11.32 14.21
N ARG A 154 2.73 10.04 13.80
CA ARG A 154 2.06 9.62 12.56
C ARG A 154 0.54 9.79 12.66
N LYS A 155 -0.05 9.35 13.77
CA LYS A 155 -1.49 9.53 14.03
C LYS A 155 -1.88 11.00 14.02
N ALA A 156 -1.12 11.86 14.69
CA ALA A 156 -1.38 13.29 14.75
C ALA A 156 -1.29 13.97 13.37
N VAL A 157 -0.28 13.62 12.57
CA VAL A 157 -0.15 14.15 11.19
C VAL A 157 -1.30 13.67 10.31
N ASP A 158 -1.73 12.41 10.43
CA ASP A 158 -2.83 11.88 9.63
C ASP A 158 -4.20 12.43 10.05
N ALA A 159 -4.40 12.73 11.34
CA ALA A 159 -5.59 13.42 11.83
C ALA A 159 -5.65 14.86 11.30
N CYS A 160 -4.58 15.63 11.48
CA CYS A 160 -4.47 17.02 11.00
C CYS A 160 -4.65 17.13 9.47
N ALA A 161 -4.13 16.18 8.70
CA ALA A 161 -4.30 16.15 7.25
C ALA A 161 -5.75 15.84 6.81
N ARG A 162 -6.57 15.20 7.66
CA ARG A 162 -7.97 14.88 7.38
C ARG A 162 -8.92 16.02 7.75
N GLU A 163 -8.65 16.75 8.83
CA GLU A 163 -9.51 17.85 9.32
C GLU A 163 -9.67 19.00 8.30
N VAL A 164 -8.70 19.20 7.41
CA VAL A 164 -8.73 20.26 6.38
C VAL A 164 -9.44 19.82 5.09
N LYS A 165 -9.77 18.53 4.97
CA LYS A 165 -10.53 17.98 3.83
C LYS A 165 -12.05 17.93 4.09
N GLY A 166 -12.48 18.19 5.33
CA GLY A 166 -13.89 18.37 5.70
C GLY A 166 -14.31 19.84 5.64
#